data_AF-A0A1C4YLV2-F1
#
_entry.id   AF-A0A1C4YLV2-F1
#
_cell.length_a   1.000
_cell.length_b   1.000
_cell.length_c   1.000
_cell.angle_alpha   90.00
_cell.angle_beta   90.00
_cell.angle_gamma   90.00
#
_symmetry.space_group_name_H-M   'P 1'
#
loop_
_entity.id
_entity.type
_entity.pdbx_description
1 polymer ?
#
loop_
_entity_poly.entity_id
_entity_poly.type
_entity_poly.pdbx_seq_one_letter_code
_entity_poly.pdbx_strand_id
1 'polypeptide(L)' 'MDKTYVKVNGIWRYVYRAVDQHGQVIDVLVSKRRDADAARRFFHRALTTLKGTPGEVVTDANPVYPRVPGDLVPAA' A
#
# COMPACT_ATOMS: atom_id res chain seq x y z
N MET A 1 -2.92 3.69 4.05
CA MET A 1 -1.98 2.61 3.68
C MET A 1 -0.84 2.59 4.67
N ASP A 2 -0.53 1.41 5.19
CA ASP A 2 0.50 1.23 6.20
C ASP A 2 1.40 0.05 5.87
N LYS A 3 2.61 0.08 6.42
CA LYS A 3 3.56 -1.00 6.33
C LYS A 3 3.89 -1.53 7.71
N THR A 4 3.77 -2.84 7.86
CA THR A 4 4.19 -3.57 9.06
C THR A 4 5.09 -4.76 8.72
N TYR A 5 5.45 -5.56 9.71
CA TYR A 5 6.25 -6.75 9.55
C TYR A 5 5.62 -7.91 10.33
N VAL A 6 5.67 -9.11 9.73
CA VAL A 6 5.11 -10.34 10.32
C VAL A 6 6.12 -11.47 10.18
N LYS A 7 6.14 -12.38 11.14
CA LYS A 7 7.02 -13.55 11.12
C LYS A 7 6.26 -14.72 10.49
N VAL A 8 6.72 -15.20 9.34
CA VAL A 8 6.12 -16.34 8.62
C VAL A 8 7.15 -17.46 8.54
N ASN A 9 6.87 -18.62 9.13
CA ASN A 9 7.80 -19.75 9.27
C ASN A 9 9.19 -19.31 9.79
N GLY A 10 9.19 -18.54 10.88
CA GLY A 10 10.43 -18.08 11.50
C GLY A 10 11.12 -16.88 10.82
N ILE A 11 10.70 -16.47 9.62
CA ILE A 11 11.35 -15.42 8.83
C ILE A 11 10.47 -14.16 8.81
N TRP A 12 11.06 -13.02 9.16
CA TRP A 12 10.42 -11.71 9.05
C TRP A 12 10.15 -11.34 7.60
N ARG A 13 8.92 -10.90 7.33
CA ARG A 13 8.49 -10.39 6.03
C ARG A 13 7.80 -9.05 6.22
N TYR A 14 7.89 -8.22 5.19
CA TYR A 14 7.20 -6.94 5.13
C TYR A 14 5.77 -7.13 4.65
N VAL A 15 4.84 -6.42 5.26
CA VAL A 15 3.43 -6.42 4.87
C VAL A 15 3.05 -5.00 4.49
N TYR A 16 2.44 -4.86 3.33
CA TYR A 16 1.81 -3.64 2.85
C TYR A 16 0.30 -3.87 2.92
N ARG A 17 -0.44 -2.93 3.52
CA ARG A 17 -1.90 -3.04 3.66
C ARG A 17 -2.59 -1.73 3.27
N ALA A 18 -3.69 -1.88 2.55
CA ALA A 18 -4.61 -0.83 2.19
C ALA A 18 -5.94 -1.12 2.86
N VAL A 19 -6.45 -0.15 3.59
CA VAL A 19 -7.77 -0.17 4.20
C VAL A 19 -8.53 1.07 3.75
N ASP A 20 -9.84 0.96 3.62
CA ASP A 20 -10.70 2.12 3.40
C ASP A 20 -10.99 2.87 4.72
N GLN A 21 -11.75 3.95 4.63
CA GLN A 21 -12.16 4.77 5.77
C GLN A 21 -13.06 4.04 6.78
N HIS A 22 -13.69 2.93 6.38
CA HIS A 22 -14.54 2.10 7.23
C HIS A 22 -13.76 0.93 7.87
N GLY A 23 -12.45 0.86 7.61
CA GLY A 23 -11.57 -0.21 8.10
C GLY A 23 -11.65 -1.51 7.29
N GLN A 24 -12.32 -1.50 6.13
CA GLN A 24 -12.34 -2.67 5.25
C GLN A 24 -11.00 -2.81 4.54
N VAL A 25 -10.48 -4.04 4.50
CA VAL A 25 -9.23 -4.34 3.81
C VAL A 25 -9.48 -4.33 2.30
N ILE A 26 -8.86 -3.36 1.62
CA ILE A 26 -8.86 -3.28 0.16
C ILE A 26 -7.87 -4.32 -0.39
N ASP A 27 -6.66 -4.35 0.17
CA ASP A 27 -5.62 -5.27 -0.30
C ASP A 27 -4.47 -5.47 0.70
N VAL A 28 -3.77 -6.61 0.58
CA VAL A 28 -2.58 -6.97 1.36
C VAL A 28 -1.49 -7.61 0.48
N LEU A 29 -0.26 -7.11 0.57
CA LEU A 29 0.92 -7.73 -0.05
C LEU A 29 1.98 -8.06 0.99
N VAL A 30 2.42 -9.32 0.98
CA VAL A 30 3.58 -9.77 1.75
C VAL A 30 4.81 -9.82 0.82
N SER A 31 5.87 -9.12 1.19
CA SER A 31 7.15 -9.11 0.46
C SER A 31 8.30 -9.58 1.35
N LYS A 32 9.26 -10.27 0.74
CA LYS A 32 10.54 -10.60 1.39
C LYS A 32 11.43 -9.37 1.56
N ARG A 33 11.26 -8.34 0.73
CA ARG A 33 12.12 -7.15 0.68
C ARG A 33 11.32 -5.88 0.91
N ARG A 34 11.97 -4.89 1.53
CA ARG A 34 11.50 -3.50 1.59
C ARG A 34 12.06 -2.80 0.37
N ASP A 35 11.30 -2.77 -0.72
CA ASP A 35 11.67 -2.04 -1.92
C ASP A 35 10.51 -1.22 -2.47
N ALA A 36 10.87 -0.21 -3.27
CA ALA A 36 9.92 0.72 -3.87
C ALA A 36 9.08 0.03 -4.96
N ASP A 37 9.62 -1.00 -5.61
CA ASP A 37 8.92 -1.76 -6.64
C ASP A 37 7.74 -2.56 -6.05
N ALA A 38 7.93 -3.21 -4.91
CA ALA A 38 6.85 -3.89 -4.19
C ALA A 38 5.79 -2.89 -3.73
N ALA A 39 6.21 -1.71 -3.25
CA ALA A 39 5.28 -0.65 -2.86
C ALA A 39 4.47 -0.15 -4.07
N ARG A 40 5.12 0.16 -5.20
CA ARG A 40 4.46 0.62 -6.43
C ARG A 40 3.49 -0.43 -6.98
N ARG A 41 3.93 -1.70 -7.04
CA ARG A 41 3.08 -2.82 -7.46
C ARG A 41 1.87 -2.98 -6.55
N PHE A 42 2.07 -2.86 -5.24
CA PHE A 42 0.98 -2.90 -4.27
C PHE A 42 -0.01 -1.77 -4.49
N PHE A 43 0.47 -0.53 -4.63
CA PHE A 43 -0.39 0.63 -4.90
C PHE A 43 -1.24 0.44 -6.14
N HIS A 44 -0.64 0.03 -7.26
CA HIS A 44 -1.37 -0.23 -8.49
C HIS A 44 -2.44 -1.31 -8.30
N ARG A 45 -2.09 -2.40 -7.60
CA ARG A 45 -3.02 -3.49 -7.32
C ARG A 45 -4.19 -3.02 -6.45
N ALA A 46 -3.90 -2.30 -5.36
CA ALA A 46 -4.90 -1.79 -4.44
C ALA A 46 -5.88 -0.81 -5.13
N LEU A 47 -5.37 0.12 -5.95
CA LEU A 47 -6.21 1.04 -6.72
C LEU A 47 -7.10 0.31 -7.74
N THR A 48 -6.56 -0.71 -8.40
CA THR A 48 -7.36 -1.56 -9.31
C THR A 48 -8.45 -2.32 -8.56
N THR A 49 -8.14 -2.84 -7.36
CA THR A 49 -9.08 -3.60 -6.52
C THR A 49 -10.20 -2.73 -5.94
N LEU A 50 -9.91 -1.46 -5.62
CA LEU A 50 -10.90 -0.52 -5.08
C LEU A 50 -12.05 -0.23 -6.07
N LYS A 51 -11.88 -0.52 -7.38
CA LYS A 51 -12.84 -0.27 -8.46
C LYS A 51 -13.29 1.20 -8.59
N GLY A 52 -12.53 2.12 -7.99
CA GLY A 52 -12.79 3.55 -7.98
C GLY A 52 -11.53 4.31 -7.57
N THR A 53 -11.53 5.62 -7.82
CA THR A 53 -10.43 6.50 -7.42
C THR A 53 -10.65 6.96 -5.98
N PRO A 54 -9.70 6.73 -5.06
CA PRO A 54 -9.78 7.30 -3.71
C PRO A 54 -9.62 8.82 -3.80
N GLY A 55 -10.41 9.60 -3.05
CA GLY A 55 -10.22 11.07 -2.97
C GLY A 55 -8.95 11.47 -2.21
N GLU A 56 -8.51 10.63 -1.28
CA GLU A 56 -7.28 10.86 -0.51
C GLU A 56 -6.59 9.51 -0.22
N VAL A 57 -5.25 9.54 -0.18
CA VAL A 57 -4.43 8.39 0.22
C VAL A 57 -3.51 8.81 1.37
N VAL A 58 -3.87 8.39 2.58
CA VAL A 58 -3.03 8.60 3.77
C VAL A 58 -2.00 7.47 3.88
N THR A 59 -0.73 7.78 4.13
CA THR A 59 0.34 6.80 4.31
C THR A 59 1.10 7.02 5.62
N ASP A 60 1.79 6.00 6.14
CA ASP A 60 2.66 6.11 7.33
C ASP A 60 3.99 6.89 7.10
N ALA A 61 4.04 7.72 6.04
CA ALA A 61 5.18 8.54 5.63
C ALA A 61 6.48 7.75 5.37
N ASN A 62 6.39 6.45 5.02
CA ASN A 62 7.56 5.68 4.64
C ASN A 62 8.26 6.27 3.40
N PRO A 63 9.58 6.53 3.42
CA PRO A 63 10.31 7.05 2.25
C PRO A 63 10.30 6.12 1.03
N VAL A 64 9.94 4.85 1.24
CA VAL A 64 9.84 3.83 0.17
C VAL A 64 8.58 4.03 -0.67
N TYR A 65 7.57 4.72 -0.14
CA TYR A 65 6.45 5.10 -0.98
C TYR A 65 6.93 6.17 -1.97
N PRO A 66 6.65 6.00 -3.26
CA PRO A 66 6.80 7.13 -4.17
C PRO A 66 5.97 8.27 -3.57
N ARG A 67 6.52 9.50 -3.54
CA ARG A 67 5.68 10.69 -3.38
C ARG A 67 4.54 10.49 -4.37
N VAL A 68 3.33 10.25 -3.88
CA VAL A 68 2.17 9.98 -4.73
C VAL A 68 2.05 11.23 -5.61
N PRO A 69 2.41 11.17 -6.90
CA PRO A 69 2.18 12.31 -7.77
C PRO A 69 0.67 12.42 -7.92
N GLY A 70 0.16 13.64 -8.14
CA GLY A 70 -1.26 13.86 -8.46
C GLY A 70 -1.77 12.99 -9.63
N ASP A 71 -0.87 12.37 -10.40
CA ASP A 71 -1.17 11.41 -11.47
C ASP A 71 -1.80 10.09 -10.99
N LEU A 72 -1.63 9.70 -9.71
CA LEU A 72 -2.19 8.46 -9.15
C LEU A 72 -3.50 8.67 -8.38
N VAL A 73 -3.86 9.93 -8.13
CA VAL A 73 -5.08 10.35 -7.45
C VAL A 73 -5.61 11.56 -8.22
N PRO A 74 -6.43 11.37 -9.27
CA PRO A 74 -7.02 12.50 -9.97
C PRO A 74 -7.93 13.27 -9.02
N ALA A 75 -7.53 14.51 -8.75
CA ALA A 75 -8.14 15.54 -7.90
C ALA A 75 -7.98 15.32 -6.37
N ALA A 76 -7.00 16.04 -5.81
CA ALA A 76 -7.10 16.61 -4.47
C ALA A 76 -7.71 18.01 -4.57
#